data_AF-C4Y4Q9-F1
#
_entry.id   AF-C4Y4Q9-F1
#
_cell.length_a   1.000
_cell.length_b   1.000
_cell.length_c   1.000
_cell.angle_alpha   90.00
_cell.angle_beta   90.00
_cell.angle_gamma   90.00
#
_symmetry.space_group_name_H-M   'P 1'
#
loop_
_entity.id
_entity.type
_entity.pdbx_description
1 polymer ?
#
loop_
_entity_poly.entity_id
_entity_poly.type
_entity_poly.pdbx_seq_one_letter_code
_entity_poly.pdbx_strand_id
1 'polypeptide(L)'
;MNSLYNHGVKQTQILTRDLASFEKNLSTSPMSLQGSIITSLTAFKKTIKEYNDLVTQNNFTEEKHQLRLSKFQEDLSKFSEKFDSLRHQREISLQAESHQELMGRRHVSTDNPYDASQKANQPPSGPSLSYSEGLYKEKQSLSRGSNQLDMILEMGQNALDDLVEQNETLRRVGQTFEQSLLTLGVSRGTIRKVERRAKQDKWIFWGAVIVMFVLCYYIIRWFH
;
A
#
# COMPACT_ATOMS: atom_id res chain seq x y z
N MET A 1 12.95 -7.98 -10.58
CA MET A 1 11.97 -8.83 -9.85
C MET A 1 12.31 -8.98 -8.37
N ASN A 2 13.52 -9.40 -7.98
CA ASN A 2 13.89 -9.50 -6.55
C ASN A 2 13.89 -8.16 -5.81
N SER A 3 14.23 -7.05 -6.49
CA SER A 3 14.14 -5.71 -5.90
C SER A 3 12.71 -5.31 -5.54
N LEU A 4 11.75 -5.54 -6.43
CA LEU A 4 10.34 -5.23 -6.19
C LEU A 4 9.72 -6.12 -5.10
N TYR A 5 10.10 -7.39 -5.06
CA TYR A 5 9.73 -8.31 -3.98
C TYR A 5 10.30 -7.84 -2.63
N ASN A 6 11.59 -7.51 -2.57
CA ASN A 6 12.21 -7.00 -1.35
C ASN A 6 11.61 -5.65 -0.92
N HIS A 7 11.20 -4.82 -1.87
CA HIS A 7 10.48 -3.58 -1.61
C HIS A 7 9.10 -3.86 -1.00
N GLY A 8 8.32 -4.76 -1.60
CA GLY A 8 7.03 -5.20 -1.05
C GLY A 8 7.16 -5.77 0.36
N VAL A 9 8.18 -6.61 0.63
CA VAL A 9 8.44 -7.15 1.98
C VAL A 9 8.76 -6.04 2.98
N LYS A 10 9.56 -5.04 2.60
CA LYS A 10 9.84 -3.88 3.46
C LYS A 10 8.57 -3.07 3.74
N GLN A 11 7.73 -2.84 2.73
CA GLN A 11 6.43 -2.16 2.89
C GLN A 11 5.51 -2.94 3.84
N THR A 12 5.44 -4.27 3.73
CA THR A 12 4.70 -5.13 4.66
C THR A 12 5.20 -4.99 6.10
N GLN A 13 6.52 -4.91 6.33
CA GLN A 13 7.09 -4.71 7.66
C GLN A 13 6.75 -3.33 8.24
N ILE A 14 6.82 -2.29 7.42
CA ILE A 14 6.45 -0.92 7.79
C ILE A 14 4.96 -0.87 8.16
N LEU A 15 4.08 -1.39 7.30
CA LEU A 15 2.63 -1.46 7.56
C LEU A 15 2.31 -2.24 8.85
N THR A 16 3.00 -3.35 9.09
CA THR A 16 2.80 -4.15 10.32
C THR A 16 3.19 -3.35 11.57
N ARG A 17 4.32 -2.64 11.52
CA ARG A 17 4.80 -1.80 12.62
C ARG A 17 3.85 -0.62 12.87
N ASP A 18 3.40 0.04 11.81
CA ASP A 18 2.56 1.22 11.90
C ASP A 18 1.15 0.85 12.39
N LEU A 19 0.60 -0.29 11.95
CA LEU A 19 -0.64 -0.87 12.49
C LEU A 19 -0.49 -1.29 13.96
N ALA A 20 0.64 -1.87 14.36
CA ALA A 20 0.89 -2.22 15.77
C ALA A 20 1.01 -0.96 16.65
N SER A 21 1.61 0.11 16.12
CA SER A 21 1.68 1.41 16.79
C SER A 21 0.29 2.05 16.93
N PHE A 22 -0.56 1.92 15.91
CA PHE A 22 -1.93 2.40 15.92
C PHE A 22 -2.80 1.64 16.93
N GLU A 23 -2.66 0.32 16.99
CA GLU A 23 -3.35 -0.55 17.94
C GLU A 23 -2.94 -0.24 19.39
N LYS A 24 -1.64 -0.05 19.65
CA LYS A 24 -1.12 0.26 21.00
C LYS A 24 -1.57 1.63 21.51
N ASN A 25 -1.75 2.59 20.61
CA ASN A 25 -2.06 3.97 20.96
C ASN A 25 -3.43 4.39 20.41
N LEU A 26 -4.46 3.54 20.52
CA LEU A 26 -5.74 3.79 19.86
C LEU A 26 -6.36 5.16 20.21
N SER A 27 -6.22 5.61 21.46
CA SER A 27 -6.78 6.88 21.96
C SER A 27 -5.87 8.09 21.74
N THR A 28 -4.56 7.90 21.68
CA THR A 28 -3.55 8.99 21.61
C THR A 28 -2.85 9.07 20.26
N SER A 29 -3.16 8.15 19.33
CA SER A 29 -2.53 8.11 18.01
C SER A 29 -2.85 9.40 17.26
N PRO A 30 -1.83 10.10 16.73
CA PRO A 30 -2.05 11.28 15.93
C PRO A 30 -2.76 10.90 14.63
N MET A 31 -3.69 11.75 14.16
CA MET A 31 -4.40 11.53 12.88
C MET A 31 -3.41 11.44 11.69
N SER A 32 -2.21 12.02 11.81
CA SER A 32 -1.14 11.91 10.82
C SER A 32 -0.68 10.46 10.58
N LEU A 33 -0.63 9.62 11.63
CA LEU A 33 -0.30 8.20 11.51
C LEU A 33 -1.34 7.46 10.66
N GLN A 34 -2.61 7.85 10.77
CA GLN A 34 -3.70 7.28 9.97
C GLN A 34 -3.53 7.63 8.48
N GLY A 35 -3.16 8.87 8.17
CA GLY A 35 -2.87 9.28 6.79
C GLY A 35 -1.65 8.57 6.21
N SER A 36 -0.59 8.43 6.99
CA SER A 36 0.62 7.70 6.58
C SER A 36 0.33 6.22 6.30
N ILE A 37 -0.52 5.56 7.10
CA ILE A 37 -0.97 4.18 6.84
C ILE A 37 -1.78 4.10 5.54
N ILE A 38 -2.67 5.06 5.25
CA ILE A 38 -3.46 5.07 4.00
C ILE A 38 -2.56 5.25 2.77
N THR A 39 -1.58 6.15 2.86
CA THR A 39 -0.60 6.39 1.79
C THR A 39 0.27 5.15 1.55
N SER A 40 0.80 4.54 2.60
CA SER A 40 1.60 3.31 2.49
C SER A 40 0.78 2.11 1.99
N LEU A 41 -0.50 2.00 2.35
CA LEU A 41 -1.42 0.99 1.80
C LEU A 41 -1.66 1.20 0.30
N THR A 42 -1.88 2.45 -0.11
CA THR A 42 -2.06 2.80 -1.53
C THR A 42 -0.79 2.53 -2.34
N ALA A 43 0.37 2.86 -1.79
CA ALA A 43 1.68 2.56 -2.39
C ALA A 43 1.93 1.05 -2.51
N PHE A 44 1.56 0.25 -1.50
CA PHE A 44 1.65 -1.20 -1.54
C PHE A 44 0.71 -1.79 -2.61
N LYS A 45 -0.53 -1.30 -2.71
CA LYS A 45 -1.48 -1.69 -3.76
C LYS A 45 -0.95 -1.39 -5.17
N LYS A 46 -0.30 -0.23 -5.36
CA LYS A 46 0.35 0.13 -6.63
C LYS A 46 1.53 -0.81 -6.94
N THR A 47 2.36 -1.10 -5.94
CA THR A 47 3.50 -2.03 -6.07
C THR A 47 3.04 -3.45 -6.45
N ILE A 48 1.93 -3.94 -5.88
CA ILE A 48 1.33 -5.22 -6.26
C ILE A 48 0.86 -5.21 -7.71
N LYS A 49 0.21 -4.13 -8.15
CA LYS A 49 -0.24 -3.98 -9.54
C LYS A 49 0.95 -4.01 -10.51
N GLU A 50 2.02 -3.26 -10.20
CA GLU A 50 3.25 -3.25 -11.01
C GLU A 50 3.94 -4.62 -11.00
N TYR A 51 3.95 -5.35 -9.88
CA TYR A 51 4.45 -6.72 -9.82
C TYR A 51 3.63 -7.66 -10.71
N ASN A 52 2.31 -7.52 -10.72
CA ASN A 52 1.42 -8.29 -11.58
C ASN A 52 1.66 -8.01 -13.06
N ASP A 53 1.79 -6.72 -13.43
CA ASP A 53 2.04 -6.28 -14.80
C ASP A 53 3.41 -6.82 -15.28
N LEU A 54 4.43 -6.86 -14.42
CA LEU A 54 5.73 -7.46 -14.75
C LEU A 54 5.67 -8.99 -14.91
N VAL A 55 4.86 -9.69 -14.11
CA VAL A 55 4.69 -11.15 -14.23
C VAL A 55 3.96 -11.51 -15.52
N THR A 56 2.90 -10.78 -15.84
CA THR A 56 2.11 -10.97 -17.07
C THR A 56 2.90 -10.62 -18.33
N GLN A 57 3.68 -9.54 -18.33
CA GLN A 57 4.45 -9.11 -19.51
C GLN A 57 5.60 -10.06 -19.86
N ASN A 58 6.20 -10.73 -18.88
CA ASN A 58 7.38 -11.55 -19.11
C ASN A 58 7.09 -13.06 -19.34
N ASN A 59 5.81 -13.49 -19.38
CA ASN A 59 5.42 -14.91 -19.53
C ASN A 59 6.25 -15.86 -18.62
N PHE A 60 6.63 -15.41 -17.42
CA PHE A 60 7.36 -16.26 -16.49
C PHE A 60 6.41 -17.32 -15.94
N THR A 61 6.54 -18.55 -16.44
CA THR A 61 5.93 -19.79 -15.90
C THR A 61 6.58 -20.22 -14.58
N GLU A 62 6.89 -19.27 -13.71
CA GLU A 62 7.35 -19.58 -12.36
C GLU A 62 6.17 -19.46 -11.39
N GLU A 63 5.62 -20.61 -10.98
CA GLU A 63 4.56 -20.73 -9.95
C GLU A 63 4.89 -19.94 -8.66
N LYS A 64 6.19 -19.78 -8.36
CA LYS A 64 6.70 -19.02 -7.22
C LYS A 64 6.27 -17.56 -7.24
N HIS A 65 6.17 -16.92 -8.40
CA HIS A 65 5.78 -15.51 -8.50
C HIS A 65 4.28 -15.31 -8.31
N GLN A 66 3.46 -16.26 -8.78
CA GLN A 66 2.01 -16.27 -8.52
C GLN A 66 1.70 -16.48 -7.04
N LEU A 67 2.42 -17.41 -6.39
CA LEU A 67 2.25 -17.68 -4.96
C LEU A 67 2.70 -16.51 -4.06
N ARG A 68 3.70 -15.73 -4.51
CA ARG A 68 4.10 -14.48 -3.85
C ARG A 68 3.08 -13.36 -4.06
N LEU A 69 2.51 -13.26 -5.25
CA LEU A 69 1.46 -12.29 -5.55
C LEU A 69 0.19 -12.56 -4.72
N SER A 70 -0.25 -13.81 -4.66
CA SER A 70 -1.42 -14.19 -3.85
C SER A 70 -1.19 -13.88 -2.37
N LYS A 71 0.02 -14.16 -1.85
CA LYS A 71 0.38 -13.78 -0.47
C LYS A 71 0.31 -12.27 -0.25
N PHE A 72 0.84 -11.45 -1.15
CA PHE A 72 0.76 -10.00 -1.01
C PHE A 72 -0.68 -9.46 -1.11
N GLN A 73 -1.54 -10.10 -1.91
CA GLN A 73 -2.96 -9.75 -1.99
C GLN A 73 -3.69 -10.10 -0.69
N GLU A 74 -3.42 -11.27 -0.12
CA GLU A 74 -3.95 -11.68 1.18
C GLU A 74 -3.46 -10.76 2.31
N ASP A 75 -2.18 -10.38 2.30
CA ASP A 75 -1.63 -9.43 3.26
C ASP A 75 -2.29 -8.05 3.11
N LEU A 76 -2.57 -7.59 1.89
CA LEU A 76 -3.30 -6.35 1.64
C LEU A 76 -4.70 -6.40 2.25
N SER A 77 -5.48 -7.47 1.99
CA SER A 77 -6.84 -7.56 2.53
C SER A 77 -6.83 -7.56 4.06
N LYS A 78 -5.90 -8.32 4.68
CA LYS A 78 -5.71 -8.33 6.14
C LYS A 78 -5.36 -6.95 6.70
N PHE A 79 -4.46 -6.21 6.04
CA PHE A 79 -4.09 -4.87 6.48
C PHE A 79 -5.23 -3.87 6.33
N SER A 80 -6.01 -3.94 5.25
CA SER A 80 -7.21 -3.10 5.08
C SER A 80 -8.25 -3.38 6.16
N GLU A 81 -8.60 -4.65 6.40
CA GLU A 81 -9.56 -5.04 7.43
C GLU A 81 -9.11 -4.63 8.84
N LYS A 82 -7.82 -4.82 9.14
CA LYS A 82 -7.23 -4.41 10.42
C LYS A 82 -7.24 -2.89 10.58
N PHE A 83 -6.94 -2.15 9.52
CA PHE A 83 -6.97 -0.69 9.54
C PHE A 83 -8.40 -0.15 9.73
N ASP A 84 -9.37 -0.70 9.01
CA ASP A 84 -10.77 -0.27 9.08
C ASP A 84 -11.39 -0.58 10.44
N SER A 85 -11.11 -1.76 11.01
CA SER A 85 -11.57 -2.12 12.37
C SER A 85 -10.98 -1.19 13.44
N LEU A 86 -9.67 -0.92 13.40
CA LEU A 86 -9.03 0.00 14.34
C LEU A 86 -9.54 1.43 14.16
N ARG A 87 -9.76 1.87 12.92
CA ARG A 87 -10.37 3.18 12.63
C ARG A 87 -11.75 3.30 13.25
N HIS A 88 -12.60 2.30 13.07
CA HIS A 88 -13.95 2.28 13.62
C HIS A 88 -13.94 2.27 15.16
N GLN A 89 -13.05 1.48 15.76
CA GLN A 89 -12.91 1.39 17.22
C GLN A 89 -12.49 2.73 17.85
N ARG A 90 -11.59 3.48 17.18
CA ARG A 90 -11.22 4.83 17.59
C ARG A 90 -12.39 5.80 17.48
N GLU A 91 -13.12 5.77 16.36
CA GLU A 91 -14.26 6.66 16.14
C GLU A 91 -15.34 6.45 17.20
N ILE A 92 -15.64 5.20 17.55
CA ILE A 92 -16.54 4.86 18.66
C ILE A 92 -16.00 5.41 19.98
N SER A 93 -14.70 5.27 20.25
CA SER A 93 -14.07 5.76 21.49
C SER A 93 -14.16 7.28 21.62
N LEU A 94 -13.89 8.01 20.53
CA LEU A 94 -14.00 9.47 20.48
C LEU A 94 -15.46 9.96 20.60
N GLN A 95 -16.39 9.25 19.96
CA GLN A 95 -17.82 9.55 20.09
C GLN A 95 -18.33 9.29 21.50
N ALA A 96 -17.89 8.21 22.16
CA ALA A 96 -18.21 7.90 23.54
C ALA A 96 -17.70 8.98 24.50
N GLU A 97 -16.46 9.46 24.30
CA GLU A 97 -15.87 10.55 25.08
C GLU A 97 -16.64 11.86 24.91
N SER A 98 -16.93 12.25 23.66
CA SER A 98 -17.77 13.42 23.34
C SER A 98 -19.16 13.33 23.98
N HIS A 99 -19.79 12.16 23.91
CA HIS A 99 -21.09 11.92 24.52
C HIS A 99 -21.04 11.98 26.05
N GLN A 100 -19.95 11.51 26.66
CA GLN A 100 -19.72 11.59 28.10
C GLN A 100 -19.45 13.02 28.57
N GLU A 101 -18.77 13.86 27.78
CA GLU A 101 -18.66 15.31 28.05
C GLU A 101 -20.03 16.00 28.01
N LEU A 102 -20.86 15.64 27.03
CA LEU A 102 -22.21 16.21 26.87
C LEU A 102 -23.18 15.76 27.97
N MET A 103 -23.06 14.51 28.43
CA MET A 103 -23.83 13.96 29.56
C MET A 103 -23.32 14.47 30.92
N GLY A 104 -22.00 14.64 31.08
CA GLY A 104 -21.38 15.19 32.28
C GLY A 104 -21.73 16.66 32.49
N ARG A 105 -21.95 17.43 31.42
CA ARG A 105 -22.47 18.80 31.48
C ARG A 105 -23.97 18.89 31.77
N ARG A 106 -24.73 17.79 31.71
CA ARG A 106 -26.16 17.77 32.02
C ARG A 106 -26.49 17.69 33.51
N HIS A 107 -25.49 17.68 34.40
CA HIS A 107 -25.71 17.56 35.84
C HIS A 107 -26.16 18.84 36.59
N VAL A 108 -26.51 19.96 35.90
CA VAL A 108 -26.97 21.18 36.60
C VAL A 108 -28.25 21.84 36.06
N SER A 109 -28.81 21.47 34.90
CA SER A 109 -30.18 21.94 34.63
C SER A 109 -30.94 21.02 33.69
N THR A 110 -31.84 20.25 34.30
CA THR A 110 -32.99 19.64 33.64
C THR A 110 -34.05 20.72 33.38
N ASP A 111 -33.73 21.76 32.60
CA ASP A 111 -34.74 22.68 32.07
C ASP A 111 -35.20 22.14 30.71
N ASN A 112 -36.18 21.26 30.77
CA ASN A 112 -36.97 20.85 29.63
C ASN A 112 -37.81 22.06 29.17
N PRO A 113 -37.61 22.65 27.96
CA PRO A 113 -38.32 23.86 27.53
C PRO A 113 -39.84 23.69 27.36
N TYR A 114 -40.33 22.44 27.43
CA TYR A 114 -41.75 22.08 27.35
C TYR A 114 -42.36 21.72 28.71
N ASP A 115 -41.60 21.76 29.81
CA ASP A 115 -42.18 21.63 31.15
C ASP A 115 -42.71 22.99 31.61
N ALA A 116 -43.82 23.41 31.00
CA ALA A 116 -44.56 24.62 31.34
C ALA A 116 -45.38 24.46 32.64
N SER A 117 -44.90 23.63 33.58
CA SER A 117 -45.64 23.33 34.81
C SER A 117 -44.76 23.38 36.06
N GLN A 118 -44.21 24.55 36.36
CA GLN A 118 -44.01 25.12 37.71
C GLN A 118 -42.79 26.05 37.71
N LYS A 119 -43.02 27.36 37.70
CA LYS A 119 -42.20 28.39 38.39
C LYS A 119 -42.78 29.78 38.09
N ALA A 120 -43.92 30.06 38.72
CA ALA A 120 -44.42 31.42 38.86
C ALA A 120 -43.76 32.04 40.10
N ASN A 121 -42.55 32.60 39.95
CA ASN A 121 -41.97 33.69 40.77
C ASN A 121 -40.45 33.82 40.56
N GLN A 122 -40.03 34.44 39.45
CA GLN A 122 -38.76 35.16 39.41
C GLN A 122 -38.77 36.20 38.27
N PRO A 123 -38.16 37.38 38.46
CA PRO A 123 -38.28 38.51 37.53
C PRO A 123 -37.57 38.22 36.19
N PRO A 124 -37.99 38.87 35.10
CA PRO A 124 -37.55 38.53 33.74
C PRO A 124 -36.17 39.13 33.45
N SER A 125 -35.11 38.41 33.78
CA SER A 125 -33.75 38.71 33.30
C SER A 125 -33.44 37.94 32.01
N GLY A 126 -33.80 38.55 30.87
CA GLY A 126 -33.02 38.52 29.63
C GLY A 126 -33.01 37.23 28.77
N PRO A 127 -33.41 37.30 27.48
CA PRO A 127 -33.09 36.27 26.48
C PRO A 127 -31.60 36.17 26.10
N SER A 128 -30.72 36.95 26.74
CA SER A 128 -29.32 37.14 26.35
C SER A 128 -28.41 35.95 26.66
N LEU A 129 -28.77 35.09 27.60
CA LEU A 129 -27.94 33.93 28.00
C LEU A 129 -27.89 32.85 26.89
N SER A 130 -28.99 32.67 26.15
CA SER A 130 -29.09 31.69 25.07
C SER A 130 -28.25 32.09 23.83
N TYR A 131 -28.21 33.39 23.51
CA TYR A 131 -27.38 33.88 22.39
C TYR A 131 -25.88 33.80 22.70
N SER A 132 -25.47 34.15 23.93
CA SER A 132 -24.07 33.98 24.34
C SER A 132 -23.65 32.51 24.36
N GLU A 133 -24.50 31.60 24.85
CA GLU A 133 -24.27 30.14 24.82
C GLU A 133 -24.08 29.64 23.38
N GLY A 134 -24.91 30.12 22.44
CA GLY A 134 -24.81 29.83 21.01
C GLY A 134 -23.48 30.26 20.41
N LEU A 135 -23.03 31.49 20.71
CA LEU A 135 -21.74 32.02 20.25
C LEU A 135 -20.55 31.24 20.82
N TYR A 136 -20.60 30.81 22.08
CA TYR A 136 -19.55 29.97 22.66
C TYR A 136 -19.51 28.59 22.02
N LYS A 137 -20.67 27.98 21.72
CA LYS A 137 -20.77 26.70 21.01
C LYS A 137 -20.26 26.81 19.58
N GLU A 138 -20.56 27.90 18.89
CA GLU A 138 -20.08 28.18 17.53
C GLU A 138 -18.55 28.37 17.53
N LYS A 139 -18.02 29.20 18.44
CA LYS A 139 -16.57 29.40 18.60
C LYS A 139 -15.84 28.09 18.92
N GLN A 140 -16.40 27.25 19.78
CA GLN A 140 -15.84 25.95 20.10
C GLN A 140 -15.87 25.00 18.91
N SER A 141 -16.97 25.00 18.14
CA SER A 141 -17.11 24.20 16.91
C SER A 141 -16.12 24.65 15.83
N LEU A 142 -15.97 25.97 15.65
CA LEU A 142 -15.00 26.57 14.73
C LEU A 142 -13.56 26.29 15.14
N SER A 143 -13.24 26.38 16.43
CA SER A 143 -11.90 26.05 16.95
C SER A 143 -11.55 24.57 16.78
N ARG A 144 -12.51 23.67 17.04
CA ARG A 144 -12.35 22.23 16.77
C ARG A 144 -12.15 21.97 15.27
N GLY A 145 -12.93 22.63 14.43
CA GLY A 145 -12.81 22.57 12.97
C GLY A 145 -11.45 23.08 12.48
N SER A 146 -10.98 24.22 12.98
CA SER A 146 -9.67 24.80 12.62
C SER A 146 -8.53 23.83 12.96
N ASN A 147 -8.49 23.32 14.20
CA ASN A 147 -7.46 22.38 14.62
C ASN A 147 -7.50 21.08 13.80
N GLN A 148 -8.71 20.62 13.42
CA GLN A 148 -8.86 19.44 12.59
C GLN A 148 -8.40 19.68 11.15
N LEU A 149 -8.65 20.87 10.58
CA LEU A 149 -8.18 21.25 9.26
C LEU A 149 -6.66 21.36 9.21
N ASP A 150 -6.03 22.01 10.19
CA ASP A 150 -4.57 22.14 10.26
C ASP A 150 -3.90 20.76 10.32
N MET A 151 -4.47 19.84 11.11
CA MET A 151 -4.02 18.46 11.18
C MET A 151 -4.23 17.67 9.87
N ILE A 152 -5.32 17.94 9.13
CA ILE A 152 -5.54 17.35 7.80
C ILE A 152 -4.55 17.90 6.78
N LEU A 153 -4.23 19.19 6.85
CA LEU A 153 -3.26 19.83 5.95
C LEU A 153 -1.84 19.31 6.20
N GLU A 154 -1.43 19.19 7.46
CA GLU A 154 -0.14 18.60 7.83
C GLU A 154 -0.04 17.13 7.36
N MET A 155 -1.11 16.35 7.54
CA MET A 155 -1.19 14.99 7.01
C MET A 155 -1.11 14.95 5.48
N GLY A 156 -1.81 15.86 4.80
CA GLY A 156 -1.76 16.00 3.35
C GLY A 156 -0.38 16.37 2.85
N GLN A 157 0.32 17.26 3.54
CA GLN A 157 1.69 17.65 3.23
C GLN A 157 2.65 16.46 3.36
N ASN A 158 2.60 15.74 4.48
CA ASN A 158 3.45 14.56 4.69
C ASN A 158 3.15 13.45 3.67
N ALA A 159 1.87 13.22 3.35
CA ALA A 159 1.49 12.24 2.33
C ALA A 159 1.96 12.62 0.93
N LEU A 160 1.94 13.91 0.58
CA LEU A 160 2.48 14.40 -0.68
C LEU A 160 4.01 14.26 -0.72
N ASP A 161 4.69 14.54 0.37
CA ASP A 161 6.15 14.39 0.48
C ASP A 161 6.56 12.92 0.29
N ASP A 162 5.84 11.99 0.93
CA ASP A 162 6.02 10.54 0.72
C ASP A 162 5.78 10.14 -0.75
N LEU A 163 4.77 10.72 -1.41
CA LEU A 163 4.49 10.45 -2.83
C LEU A 163 5.57 11.02 -3.75
N VAL A 164 6.14 12.18 -3.41
CA VAL A 164 7.24 12.81 -4.14
C VAL A 164 8.53 12.00 -3.97
N GLU A 165 8.84 11.54 -2.76
CA GLU A 165 9.98 10.66 -2.49
C GLU A 165 9.81 9.31 -3.22
N GLN A 166 8.60 8.75 -3.21
CA GLN A 166 8.27 7.56 -3.99
C GLN A 166 8.38 7.80 -5.50
N ASN A 167 8.16 9.02 -6.00
CA ASN A 167 8.38 9.35 -7.42
C ASN A 167 9.84 9.20 -7.82
N GLU A 168 10.78 9.59 -6.96
CA GLU A 168 12.21 9.43 -7.22
C GLU A 168 12.61 7.94 -7.32
N THR A 169 12.02 7.10 -6.47
CA THR A 169 12.23 5.63 -6.56
C THR A 169 11.60 5.06 -7.83
N LEU A 170 10.42 5.52 -8.25
CA LEU A 170 9.80 5.14 -9.53
C LEU A 170 10.63 5.60 -10.73
N ARG A 171 11.26 6.78 -10.70
CA ARG A 171 12.19 7.23 -11.74
C ARG A 171 13.43 6.35 -11.79
N ARG A 172 14.00 5.96 -10.65
CA ARG A 172 15.13 5.00 -10.58
C ARG A 172 14.75 3.61 -11.11
N VAL A 173 13.55 3.13 -10.79
CA VAL A 173 13.00 1.87 -11.33
C VAL A 173 12.76 1.98 -12.83
N GLY A 174 12.21 3.09 -13.30
CA GLY A 174 12.00 3.39 -14.72
C GLY A 174 13.31 3.41 -15.51
N GLN A 175 14.35 4.10 -15.00
CA GLN A 175 15.70 4.08 -15.58
C GLN A 175 16.31 2.67 -15.59
N THR A 176 16.09 1.90 -14.52
CA THR A 176 16.55 0.50 -14.45
C THR A 176 15.79 -0.38 -15.45
N PHE A 177 14.50 -0.11 -15.66
CA PHE A 177 13.67 -0.79 -16.64
C PHE A 177 14.04 -0.41 -18.07
N GLU A 178 14.38 0.85 -18.33
CA GLU A 178 14.91 1.32 -19.62
C GLU A 178 16.26 0.67 -19.93
N GLN A 179 17.16 0.61 -18.96
CA GLN A 179 18.43 -0.11 -19.06
C GLN A 179 18.21 -1.63 -19.22
N SER A 180 17.18 -2.18 -18.58
CA SER A 180 16.79 -3.59 -18.72
C SER A 180 16.08 -3.87 -20.05
N LEU A 181 15.37 -2.91 -20.63
CA LEU A 181 14.78 -2.98 -21.97
C LEU A 181 15.86 -2.85 -23.03
N LEU A 182 16.88 -2.01 -22.82
CA LEU A 182 18.07 -1.94 -23.65
C LEU A 182 18.88 -3.25 -23.56
N THR A 183 18.93 -3.91 -22.40
CA THR A 183 19.61 -5.22 -22.28
C THR A 183 18.76 -6.39 -22.79
N LEU A 184 17.43 -6.33 -22.69
CA LEU A 184 16.51 -7.33 -23.25
C LEU A 184 16.35 -7.16 -24.77
N GLY A 185 16.46 -5.93 -25.30
CA GLY A 185 16.60 -5.64 -26.73
C GLY A 185 17.87 -6.25 -27.35
N VAL A 186 18.85 -6.62 -26.53
CA VAL A 186 20.09 -7.31 -26.92
C VAL A 186 20.11 -8.80 -26.52
N SER A 187 19.00 -9.41 -26.08
CA SER A 187 18.94 -10.87 -25.94
C SER A 187 18.61 -11.63 -27.25
N ARG A 188 18.95 -11.06 -28.42
CA ARG A 188 19.25 -11.89 -29.60
C ARG A 188 20.57 -12.65 -29.44
N GLY A 189 21.46 -12.23 -28.53
CA GLY A 189 22.72 -12.91 -28.25
C GLY A 189 22.54 -14.26 -27.56
N THR A 190 21.61 -14.37 -26.61
CA THR A 190 21.34 -15.62 -25.89
C THR A 190 20.56 -16.61 -26.75
N ILE A 191 19.56 -16.12 -27.53
CA ILE A 191 18.83 -16.96 -28.49
C ILE A 191 19.79 -17.56 -29.55
N ARG A 192 20.76 -16.77 -30.04
CA ARG A 192 21.79 -17.24 -30.99
C ARG A 192 22.82 -18.18 -30.36
N LYS A 193 23.13 -18.04 -29.06
CA LYS A 193 24.01 -19.01 -28.36
C LYS A 193 23.36 -20.38 -28.23
N VAL A 194 22.03 -20.45 -28.09
CA VAL A 194 21.29 -21.72 -28.09
C VAL A 194 21.19 -22.29 -29.50
N GLU A 195 20.85 -21.48 -30.51
CA GLU A 195 20.75 -21.95 -31.90
C GLU A 195 22.11 -22.40 -32.49
N ARG A 196 23.22 -21.79 -32.07
CA ARG A 196 24.58 -22.15 -32.52
C ARG A 196 24.99 -23.56 -32.08
N ARG A 197 24.58 -24.02 -30.89
CA ARG A 197 24.87 -25.39 -30.42
C ARG A 197 24.18 -26.43 -31.29
N ALA A 198 22.91 -26.21 -31.65
CA ALA A 198 22.16 -27.11 -32.52
C ALA A 198 22.70 -27.16 -33.97
N LYS A 199 23.21 -26.04 -34.50
CA LYS A 199 23.86 -26.00 -35.83
C LYS A 199 25.22 -26.69 -35.85
N GLN A 200 26.02 -26.55 -34.79
CA GLN A 200 27.30 -27.26 -34.67
C GLN A 200 27.09 -28.77 -34.52
N ASP A 201 26.07 -29.20 -33.78
CA ASP A 201 25.77 -30.62 -33.59
C ASP A 201 25.43 -31.34 -34.92
N LYS A 202 24.67 -30.68 -35.81
CA LYS A 202 24.41 -31.20 -37.17
C LYS A 202 25.69 -31.39 -38.00
N TRP A 203 26.67 -30.51 -37.85
CA TRP A 203 27.95 -30.61 -38.55
C TRP A 203 28.82 -31.75 -37.98
N ILE A 204 28.84 -31.91 -36.66
CA ILE A 204 29.55 -33.02 -35.99
C ILE A 204 28.93 -34.36 -36.40
N PHE A 205 27.61 -34.44 -36.48
CA PHE A 205 26.90 -35.64 -36.95
C PHE A 205 27.29 -36.02 -38.39
N TRP A 206 27.26 -35.06 -39.32
CA TRP A 206 27.66 -35.32 -40.71
C TRP A 206 29.15 -35.71 -40.84
N GLY A 207 30.03 -35.09 -40.04
CA GLY A 207 31.44 -35.48 -39.98
C GLY A 207 31.62 -36.93 -39.51
N ALA A 208 30.90 -37.33 -38.47
CA ALA A 208 30.94 -38.71 -37.96
C ALA A 208 30.45 -39.74 -38.99
N VAL A 209 29.41 -39.41 -39.76
CA VAL A 209 28.91 -40.28 -40.85
C VAL A 209 29.97 -40.48 -41.94
N ILE A 210 30.65 -39.41 -42.37
CA ILE A 210 31.70 -39.51 -43.40
C ILE A 210 32.86 -40.37 -42.90
N VAL A 211 33.33 -40.15 -41.67
CA VAL A 211 34.42 -40.94 -41.07
C VAL A 211 34.04 -42.42 -41.00
N MET A 212 32.79 -42.74 -40.67
CA MET A 212 32.28 -44.10 -40.62
C MET A 212 32.33 -44.77 -42.00
N PHE A 213 31.90 -44.08 -43.06
CA PHE A 213 32.00 -44.60 -44.43
C PHE A 213 33.45 -44.79 -44.90
N VAL A 214 34.35 -43.87 -44.55
CA VAL A 214 35.78 -43.99 -44.88
C VAL A 214 36.39 -45.22 -44.19
N LEU A 215 36.11 -45.43 -42.90
CA LEU A 215 36.56 -46.62 -42.17
C LEU A 215 36.02 -47.91 -42.80
N CYS A 216 34.74 -47.95 -43.15
CA CYS A 216 34.15 -49.08 -43.87
C CYS A 216 34.84 -49.35 -45.21
N TYR A 217 35.14 -48.30 -45.99
CA TYR A 217 35.86 -48.44 -47.26
C TYR A 217 37.26 -49.02 -47.05
N TYR A 218 38.01 -48.53 -46.06
CA TYR A 218 39.34 -49.07 -45.75
C TYR A 218 39.29 -50.53 -45.29
N ILE A 219 38.29 -50.91 -44.50
CA ILE A 219 38.10 -52.31 -44.06
C ILE A 219 37.81 -53.21 -45.27
N ILE A 220 36.88 -52.81 -46.15
CA ILE A 220 36.56 -53.58 -47.36
C ILE A 220 37.78 -53.69 -48.28
N ARG A 221 38.54 -52.61 -48.46
CA ARG A 221 39.74 -52.58 -49.31
C ARG A 221 40.89 -53.40 -48.75
N TRP A 222 40.95 -53.61 -47.44
CA TRP A 222 42.01 -54.38 -46.81
C TRP A 222 41.67 -55.87 -46.73
N PHE A 223 40.38 -56.21 -46.63
CA PHE A 223 39.89 -57.60 -46.60
C PHE A 223 39.60 -58.19 -48.00
N HIS A 224 39.67 -57.39 -49.06
CA HIS A 224 39.53 -57.81 -50.47
C HIS A 224 40.75 -57.41 -51.28
#